data_AF-A0A2V9QLI7-F1
#
_entry.id   AF-A0A2V9QLI7-F1
#
_cell.length_a   1.000
_cell.length_b   1.000
_cell.length_c   1.000
_cell.angle_alpha   90.00
_cell.angle_beta   90.00
_cell.angle_gamma   90.00
#
_symmetry.space_group_name_H-M   'P 1'
#
loop_
_entity.id
_entity.type
_entity.pdbx_description
1 polymer ?
#
loop_
_entity_poly.entity_id
_entity_poly.type
_entity_poly.pdbx_seq_one_letter_code
_entity_poly.pdbx_strand_id
1 'polypeptide(L)'
;MHKPVKYVEKAVTIGAKGVWAVFDRVNRIKPNPSPTPKWSDKPLLKSYQKSKPPLGWPRATDSLCPKCVPEIRQQILDGHLPHEVLINEKVGEIKATIIEQDGKIMMVKECPIHERFEDL
;
A
#
# COMPACT_ATOMS: atom_id res chain seq x y z
N MET A 1 -31.86 45.18 13.20
CA MET A 1 -32.56 44.10 12.47
C MET A 1 -31.69 43.69 11.29
N HIS A 2 -31.35 42.40 11.13
CA HIS A 2 -30.60 41.98 9.95
C HIS A 2 -31.46 42.11 8.68
N LYS A 3 -30.82 42.41 7.55
CA LYS A 3 -31.51 42.42 6.24
C LYS A 3 -32.17 41.06 6.01
N PRO A 4 -33.39 40.97 5.44
CA PRO A 4 -34.12 39.72 5.24
C PRO A 4 -33.30 38.65 4.50
N VAL A 5 -32.44 39.07 3.57
CA VAL A 5 -31.49 38.18 2.87
C VAL A 5 -30.58 37.38 3.81
N LYS A 6 -30.21 37.92 4.98
CA LYS A 6 -29.34 37.23 5.95
C LYS A 6 -30.03 36.03 6.63
N TYR A 7 -31.34 36.07 6.77
CA TYR A 7 -32.10 34.91 7.27
C TYR A 7 -32.17 33.81 6.21
N VAL A 8 -32.35 34.19 4.94
CA VAL A 8 -32.33 33.26 3.81
C VAL A 8 -30.95 32.58 3.69
N GLU A 9 -29.87 33.36 3.70
CA GLU A 9 -28.49 32.83 3.69
C GLU A 9 -28.26 31.82 4.83
N LYS A 10 -28.72 32.14 6.05
CA LYS A 10 -28.59 31.27 7.21
C LYS A 10 -29.41 29.98 7.06
N ALA A 11 -30.64 30.09 6.57
CA ALA A 11 -31.51 28.93 6.32
C ALA A 11 -30.89 27.98 5.29
N VAL A 12 -30.38 28.51 4.17
CA VAL A 12 -29.69 27.72 3.14
C VAL A 12 -28.45 27.03 3.72
N THR A 13 -27.65 27.74 4.51
CA THR A 13 -26.44 27.18 5.12
C THR A 13 -26.76 26.02 6.07
N ILE A 14 -27.77 26.20 6.93
CA ILE A 14 -28.20 25.15 7.87
C ILE A 14 -28.80 23.96 7.10
N GLY A 15 -29.63 24.23 6.10
CA GLY A 15 -30.19 23.20 5.22
C GLY A 15 -29.11 22.38 4.52
N ALA A 16 -28.12 23.04 3.91
CA ALA A 16 -27.00 22.38 3.25
C ALA A 16 -26.17 21.51 4.22
N LYS A 17 -25.93 21.99 5.45
CA LYS A 17 -25.26 21.18 6.50
C LYS A 17 -26.06 19.93 6.86
N GLY A 18 -27.38 20.07 7.01
CA GLY A 18 -28.27 18.94 7.30
C GLY A 18 -28.27 17.90 6.18
N VAL A 19 -28.43 18.35 4.93
CA VAL A 19 -28.39 17.50 3.73
C VAL A 19 -27.05 16.77 3.65
N TRP A 20 -25.93 17.47 3.86
CA TRP A 20 -24.60 16.85 3.83
C TRP A 20 -24.43 15.76 4.89
N ALA A 21 -24.90 15.98 6.12
CA ALA A 21 -24.79 14.99 7.18
C ALA A 21 -25.58 13.70 6.87
N VAL A 22 -26.79 13.84 6.32
CA VAL A 22 -27.59 12.69 5.88
C VAL A 22 -26.91 11.99 4.70
N PHE A 23 -26.46 12.74 3.70
CA PHE A 23 -25.78 12.20 2.53
C PHE A 23 -24.51 11.42 2.91
N ASP A 24 -23.62 11.98 3.73
CA ASP A 24 -22.38 11.30 4.14
C ASP A 24 -22.69 10.00 4.90
N ARG A 25 -23.71 10.01 5.77
CA ARG A 25 -24.11 8.82 6.53
C ARG A 25 -24.59 7.69 5.62
N VAL A 26 -25.42 8.01 4.64
CA VAL A 26 -25.94 7.04 3.67
C VAL A 26 -24.83 6.56 2.72
N ASN A 27 -23.96 7.46 2.26
CA ASN A 27 -22.85 7.13 1.36
C ASN A 27 -21.84 6.13 1.96
N ARG A 28 -21.71 6.08 3.30
CA ARG A 28 -20.87 5.08 3.98
C ARG A 28 -21.38 3.64 3.89
N ILE A 29 -22.67 3.43 3.58
CA ILE A 29 -23.25 2.08 3.45
C ILE A 29 -22.72 1.38 2.20
N LYS A 30 -22.62 2.11 1.09
CA LYS A 30 -22.09 1.60 -0.18
C LYS A 30 -21.26 2.69 -0.88
N PRO A 31 -20.01 2.89 -0.45
CA PRO A 31 -19.14 3.90 -1.05
C PRO A 31 -18.84 3.57 -2.52
N ASN A 32 -18.84 4.58 -3.38
CA ASN A 32 -18.38 4.43 -4.76
C ASN A 32 -16.89 4.02 -4.84
N PRO A 33 -16.48 3.31 -5.91
CA PRO A 33 -15.09 2.98 -6.14
C PRO A 33 -14.20 4.23 -6.17
N SER A 34 -12.94 4.08 -5.82
CA SER A 34 -11.96 5.17 -5.96
C SER A 34 -11.62 5.40 -7.43
N PRO A 35 -11.18 6.62 -7.80
CA PRO A 35 -10.66 6.86 -9.13
C PRO A 35 -9.45 5.95 -9.40
N THR A 36 -9.36 5.47 -10.64
CA THR A 36 -8.19 4.77 -11.17
C THR A 36 -7.30 5.79 -11.88
N PRO A 37 -6.11 6.12 -11.34
CA PRO A 37 -5.22 7.06 -11.99
C PRO A 37 -4.61 6.45 -13.25
N LYS A 38 -4.23 7.27 -14.24
CA LYS A 38 -3.68 6.80 -15.53
C LYS A 38 -2.43 5.91 -15.43
N TRP A 39 -1.70 5.98 -14.32
CA TRP A 39 -0.47 5.20 -14.07
C TRP A 39 -0.72 3.88 -13.33
N SER A 40 -1.97 3.53 -13.00
CA SER A 40 -2.29 2.29 -12.29
C SER A 40 -3.42 1.54 -12.97
N ASP A 41 -3.30 0.22 -13.02
CA ASP A 41 -4.38 -0.66 -13.46
C ASP A 41 -5.44 -0.87 -12.36
N LYS A 42 -5.17 -0.42 -11.13
CA LYS A 42 -6.05 -0.62 -9.97
C LYS A 42 -6.51 0.72 -9.37
N PRO A 43 -7.74 0.79 -8.83
CA PRO A 43 -8.24 2.00 -8.18
C PRO A 43 -7.44 2.27 -6.89
N LEU A 44 -7.37 3.55 -6.50
CA LEU A 44 -6.71 3.91 -5.24
C LEU A 44 -7.40 3.25 -4.03
N LEU A 45 -6.61 2.68 -3.12
CA LEU A 45 -7.15 2.09 -1.88
C LEU A 45 -7.82 3.17 -1.01
N LYS A 46 -9.03 2.88 -0.52
CA LYS A 46 -9.71 3.68 0.49
C LYS A 46 -8.93 3.61 1.82
N SER A 47 -9.14 4.59 2.70
CA SER A 47 -8.44 4.67 4.00
C SER A 47 -8.55 3.38 4.82
N TYR A 48 -9.71 2.72 4.81
CA TYR A 48 -9.95 1.46 5.51
C TYR A 48 -9.41 0.20 4.81
N GLN A 49 -8.98 0.32 3.55
CA GLN A 49 -8.35 -0.77 2.80
C GLN A 49 -6.82 -0.74 2.92
N LYS A 50 -6.25 0.38 3.40
CA LYS A 50 -4.82 0.52 3.61
C LYS A 50 -4.42 -0.25 4.87
N SER A 51 -3.46 -1.16 4.74
CA SER A 51 -2.77 -1.74 5.89
C SER A 51 -1.68 -0.79 6.36
N LYS A 52 -1.43 -0.76 7.67
CA LYS A 52 -0.24 -0.11 8.24
C LYS A 52 0.76 -1.22 8.57
N PRO A 53 2.01 -1.15 8.10
CA PRO A 53 3.01 -2.09 8.54
C PRO A 53 3.25 -1.94 10.05
N PRO A 54 3.61 -3.02 10.75
CA PRO A 54 4.07 -2.89 12.14
C PRO A 54 5.24 -1.90 12.18
N LEU A 55 5.21 -1.01 13.16
CA LEU A 55 6.27 -0.04 13.42
C LEU A 55 7.18 -0.56 14.54
N GLY A 56 8.42 -0.07 14.57
CA GLY A 56 9.43 -0.49 15.54
C GLY A 56 10.23 -1.71 15.11
N TRP A 57 11.07 -2.20 16.02
CA TRP A 57 12.00 -3.32 15.81
C TRP A 57 11.88 -4.29 17.00
N PRO A 58 11.92 -5.61 16.78
CA PRO A 58 12.07 -6.30 15.50
C PRO A 58 10.75 -6.35 14.71
N ARG A 59 10.82 -6.34 13.37
CA ARG A 59 9.64 -6.56 12.51
C ARG A 59 9.97 -7.38 11.27
N ALA A 60 9.02 -8.19 10.82
CA ALA A 60 9.13 -8.93 9.57
C ALA A 60 8.58 -8.11 8.39
N THR A 61 9.20 -8.26 7.23
CA THR A 61 8.74 -7.72 5.94
C THR A 61 9.04 -8.72 4.83
N ASP A 62 8.32 -8.62 3.72
CA ASP A 62 8.71 -9.30 2.50
C ASP A 62 9.86 -8.53 1.85
N SER A 63 10.85 -9.25 1.33
CA SER A 63 12.01 -8.71 0.60
C SER A 63 12.36 -9.62 -0.56
N LEU A 64 13.33 -9.19 -1.37
CA LEU A 64 13.84 -9.98 -2.48
C LEU A 64 15.24 -10.51 -2.15
N CYS A 65 15.48 -11.77 -2.51
CA CYS A 65 16.79 -12.38 -2.40
C CYS A 65 17.77 -11.71 -3.40
N PRO A 66 18.94 -11.24 -2.93
CA PRO A 66 19.90 -10.58 -3.80
C PRO A 66 20.58 -11.52 -4.80
N LYS A 67 20.48 -12.85 -4.63
CA LYS A 67 21.01 -13.85 -5.58
C LYS A 67 19.92 -14.44 -6.49
N CYS A 68 18.76 -14.86 -5.94
CA CYS A 68 17.68 -15.42 -6.76
C CYS A 68 17.23 -14.47 -7.87
N VAL A 69 17.10 -13.17 -7.58
CA VAL A 69 16.54 -12.22 -8.57
C VAL A 69 17.48 -12.05 -9.77
N PRO A 70 18.80 -11.78 -9.61
CA PRO A 70 19.72 -11.79 -10.74
C PRO A 70 19.75 -13.09 -11.52
N GLU A 71 19.75 -14.24 -10.85
CA GLU A 71 19.79 -15.56 -11.52
C GLU A 71 18.55 -15.81 -12.39
N ILE A 72 17.35 -15.53 -11.86
CA ILE A 72 16.11 -15.70 -12.60
C ILE A 72 16.03 -14.72 -13.76
N ARG A 73 16.49 -13.48 -13.56
CA ARG A 73 16.62 -12.50 -14.65
C ARG A 73 17.55 -13.01 -15.73
N GLN A 74 18.68 -13.62 -15.37
CA GLN A 74 19.61 -14.19 -16.34
C GLN A 74 18.97 -15.35 -17.12
N GLN A 75 18.27 -16.27 -16.44
CA GLN A 75 17.54 -17.36 -17.09
C GLN A 75 16.47 -16.86 -18.08
N ILE A 76 15.82 -15.74 -17.79
CA ILE A 76 14.88 -15.11 -18.72
C ILE A 76 15.61 -14.53 -19.94
N LEU A 77 16.73 -13.83 -19.72
CA LEU A 77 17.52 -13.25 -20.80
C LEU A 77 18.14 -14.32 -21.72
N ASP A 78 18.51 -15.46 -21.15
CA ASP A 78 19.04 -16.61 -21.88
C ASP A 78 17.94 -17.44 -22.60
N GLY A 79 16.66 -17.12 -22.37
CA GLY A 79 15.52 -17.78 -22.98
C GLY A 79 15.11 -19.10 -22.32
N HIS A 80 15.64 -19.42 -21.14
CA HIS A 80 15.28 -20.62 -20.37
C HIS A 80 13.95 -20.48 -19.62
N LEU A 81 13.60 -19.26 -19.22
CA LEU A 81 12.37 -18.96 -18.49
C LEU A 81 11.55 -17.85 -19.18
N PRO A 82 10.21 -17.97 -19.23
CA PRO A 82 9.34 -16.90 -19.70
C PRO A 82 9.27 -15.76 -18.65
N HIS A 83 9.24 -14.51 -19.11
CA HIS A 83 9.19 -13.32 -18.24
C HIS A 83 7.91 -13.22 -17.41
N GLU A 84 6.83 -13.87 -17.86
CA GLU A 84 5.52 -13.94 -17.21
C GLU A 84 5.60 -14.51 -15.79
N VAL A 85 6.64 -15.30 -15.49
CA VAL A 85 6.92 -15.80 -14.14
C VAL A 85 7.13 -14.66 -13.15
N LEU A 86 7.75 -13.54 -13.56
CA LEU A 86 7.94 -12.37 -12.69
C LEU A 86 6.62 -11.67 -12.32
N ILE A 87 5.56 -11.89 -13.09
CA ILE A 87 4.25 -11.25 -12.91
C ILE A 87 3.32 -12.15 -12.10
N ASN A 88 3.32 -13.44 -12.42
CA ASN A 88 2.36 -14.40 -11.90
C ASN A 88 2.85 -15.14 -10.65
N GLU A 89 4.17 -15.16 -10.41
CA GLU A 89 4.79 -15.90 -9.31
C GLU A 89 5.62 -14.99 -8.40
N LYS A 90 5.85 -15.46 -7.17
CA LYS A 90 6.63 -14.76 -6.14
C LYS A 90 8.10 -15.19 -6.15
N VAL A 91 8.71 -15.15 -7.32
CA VAL A 91 10.08 -15.62 -7.50
C VAL A 91 11.09 -14.76 -6.75
N GLY A 92 11.91 -15.41 -5.91
CA GLY A 92 12.91 -14.72 -5.10
C GLY A 92 12.34 -13.91 -3.93
N GLU A 93 11.03 -13.95 -3.67
CA GLU A 93 10.42 -13.36 -2.47
C GLU A 93 10.83 -14.18 -1.24
N ILE A 94 11.42 -13.50 -0.26
CA ILE A 94 11.85 -14.09 1.01
C ILE A 94 11.41 -13.22 2.18
N LYS A 95 11.24 -13.82 3.35
CA LYS A 95 11.01 -13.05 4.58
C LYS A 95 12.31 -12.41 5.04
N ALA A 96 12.24 -11.12 5.35
CA ALA A 96 13.30 -10.37 5.98
C ALA A 96 12.84 -9.92 7.38
N THR A 97 13.74 -9.99 8.35
CA THR A 97 13.52 -9.45 9.69
C THR A 97 14.41 -8.24 9.85
N ILE A 98 13.80 -7.11 10.18
CA ILE A 98 14.55 -5.91 10.49
C ILE A 98 14.70 -5.82 12.00
N ILE A 99 15.93 -5.79 12.46
CA ILE A 99 16.34 -5.83 13.88
C ILE A 99 17.22 -4.63 14.21
N GLU A 100 17.24 -4.23 15.48
CA GLU A 100 18.21 -3.27 15.99
C GLU A 100 19.35 -4.04 16.66
N GLN A 101 20.58 -3.83 16.19
CA GLN A 101 21.78 -4.48 16.72
C GLN A 101 22.94 -3.48 16.75
N ASP A 102 23.60 -3.34 17.90
CA ASP A 102 24.75 -2.43 18.10
C ASP A 102 24.48 -0.97 17.68
N GLY A 103 23.27 -0.47 17.92
CA GLY A 103 22.84 0.88 17.54
C GLY A 103 22.59 1.08 16.05
N LYS A 104 22.53 -0.01 15.27
CA LYS A 104 22.25 -0.03 13.82
C LYS A 104 20.96 -0.79 13.55
N ILE A 105 20.27 -0.41 12.48
CA ILE A 105 19.10 -1.13 11.98
C ILE A 105 19.56 -2.06 10.87
N MET A 106 19.46 -3.36 11.10
CA MET A 106 19.89 -4.41 10.18
C MET A 106 18.69 -5.08 9.54
N MET A 107 18.68 -5.22 8.21
CA MET A 107 17.72 -6.05 7.49
C MET A 107 18.34 -7.42 7.23
N VAL A 108 17.95 -8.40 8.04
CA VAL A 108 18.38 -9.79 7.92
C VAL A 108 17.42 -10.54 7.01
N LYS A 109 17.94 -11.24 6.00
CA LYS A 109 17.16 -12.02 5.05
C LYS A 109 17.64 -13.45 5.04
N GLU A 110 16.74 -14.42 5.07
CA GLU A 110 17.09 -15.84 5.00
C GLU A 110 16.52 -16.43 3.71
N CYS A 111 17.41 -16.89 2.83
CA CYS A 111 17.03 -17.56 1.60
C CYS A 111 17.21 -19.07 1.74
N PRO A 112 16.22 -19.91 1.38
CA PRO A 112 16.34 -21.37 1.46
C PRO A 112 17.50 -21.97 0.65
N ILE A 113 17.98 -21.26 -0.39
CA ILE A 113 18.97 -21.77 -1.34
C ILE A 113 20.26 -20.95 -1.44
N HIS A 114 20.31 -19.73 -0.88
CA HIS A 114 21.41 -18.79 -1.14
C HIS A 114 22.17 -18.28 0.07
N GLU A 115 21.87 -18.80 1.28
CA GLU A 115 22.39 -18.36 2.58
C GLU A 115 21.67 -17.13 3.18
N ARG A 116 22.13 -16.71 4.36
CA ARG A 116 21.63 -15.55 5.10
C ARG A 116 22.35 -14.29 4.64
N PHE A 117 21.59 -13.23 4.48
CA PHE A 117 22.08 -11.90 4.10
C PHE A 117 21.80 -10.90 5.22
N GLU A 118 22.73 -9.98 5.44
CA GLU A 118 22.58 -8.89 6.40
C GLU A 118 22.89 -7.58 5.70
N ASP A 119 21.86 -6.77 5.47
CA ASP A 119 21.99 -5.45 4.85
C ASP A 119 21.91 -4.38 5.95
N LEU A 120 22.84 -3.41 5.91
CA LEU A 120 22.87 -2.23 6.79
C LEU A 120 22.10 -1.05 6.18
#